data_AF-A0A8B8FHK2-F1
#
_entry.id   AF-A0A8B8FHK2-F1
#
_cell.length_a   1.000
_cell.length_b   1.000
_cell.length_c   1.000
_cell.angle_alpha   90.00
_cell.angle_beta   90.00
_cell.angle_gamma   90.00
#
_symmetry.space_group_name_H-M   'P 1'
#
loop_
_entity.id
_entity.type
_entity.pdbx_description
1 polymer ?
#
loop_
_entity_poly.entity_id
_entity_poly.type
_entity_poly.pdbx_seq_one_letter_code
_entity_poly.pdbx_strand_id
1 'polypeptide(L)'
;MCDEKQEQRINLKFLVKLKKTPTECYKLLQEAYGDNSLSRARVFEWCKRFSEGRESNEDDQRPGRPVTVSTPETVTKINQIVRADRRKSIRMISEAVNADKETVRKILHEELHMKKVCAKLVPKNLTPDQKLLRQQVCSYFLERLEEDPELMKNIITCDETWIFQYDVETKRQSMHWKTPESPRIKKARMSK
;
A
#
# COMPACT_ATOMS: atom_id res chain seq x y z
N MET A 1 -13.75 11.34 22.11
CA MET A 1 -14.64 11.35 23.29
C MET A 1 -14.12 10.25 24.20
N CYS A 2 -13.79 10.57 25.46
CA CYS A 2 -13.44 9.55 26.44
C CYS A 2 -14.70 8.70 26.67
N ASP A 3 -14.63 7.39 26.44
CA ASP A 3 -15.75 6.48 26.65
C ASP A 3 -16.06 6.48 28.17
N GLU A 4 -17.29 6.80 28.57
CA GLU A 4 -17.75 6.82 29.97
C GLU A 4 -17.40 5.51 30.69
N LYS A 5 -17.33 4.39 29.95
CA LYS A 5 -16.88 3.08 30.44
C LYS A 5 -15.39 3.04 30.78
N GLN A 6 -14.55 3.76 30.05
CA GLN A 6 -13.12 3.83 30.30
C GLN A 6 -12.80 4.65 31.55
N GLU A 7 -13.55 5.73 31.78
CA GLU A 7 -13.48 6.52 33.02
C GLU A 7 -13.85 5.66 34.23
N GLN A 8 -14.96 4.92 34.16
CA GLN A 8 -15.37 4.00 35.22
C GLN A 8 -14.31 2.92 35.51
N ARG A 9 -13.57 2.44 34.49
CA ARG A 9 -12.43 1.50 34.67
C ARG A 9 -11.23 2.15 35.36
N ILE A 10 -10.92 3.41 35.07
CA ILE A 10 -9.87 4.18 35.77
C ILE A 10 -10.21 4.25 37.26
N ASN A 11 -11.44 4.62 37.59
CA ASN A 11 -11.91 4.72 38.97
C ASN A 11 -11.92 3.35 39.65
N LEU A 12 -12.29 2.29 38.94
CA LEU A 12 -12.21 0.94 39.45
C LEU A 12 -10.78 0.51 39.79
N LYS A 13 -9.81 0.86 38.94
CA LYS A 13 -8.38 0.60 39.20
C LYS A 13 -7.89 1.34 40.45
N PHE A 14 -8.33 2.58 40.65
CA PHE A 14 -8.04 3.34 41.87
C PHE A 14 -8.61 2.65 43.13
N LEU A 15 -9.86 2.20 43.08
CA LEU A 15 -10.51 1.50 44.20
C LEU A 15 -9.83 0.16 44.55
N VAL A 16 -9.36 -0.58 43.53
CA VAL A 16 -8.57 -1.81 43.75
C VAL A 16 -7.22 -1.50 44.42
N LYS A 17 -6.55 -0.40 44.06
CA LYS A 17 -5.33 0.06 44.75
C LYS A 17 -5.59 0.43 46.21
N LEU A 18 -6.78 0.95 46.53
CA LEU A 18 -7.25 1.17 47.91
C LEU A 18 -7.66 -0.10 48.64
N LYS A 19 -7.46 -1.29 48.04
CA LYS A 19 -7.79 -2.61 48.60
C LYS A 19 -9.28 -2.78 48.91
N LYS A 20 -10.15 -2.09 48.18
CA LYS A 20 -11.61 -2.28 48.26
C LYS A 20 -12.01 -3.61 47.63
N THR A 21 -13.02 -4.25 48.19
CA THR A 21 -13.54 -5.51 47.64
C THR A 21 -14.36 -5.24 46.37
N PRO A 22 -14.46 -6.19 45.42
CA PRO A 22 -15.25 -6.00 44.20
C PRO A 22 -16.72 -5.59 44.46
N THR A 23 -17.30 -6.05 45.57
CA THR A 23 -18.65 -5.69 46.01
C THR A 23 -18.75 -4.22 46.45
N GLU A 24 -17.75 -3.72 47.18
CA GLU A 24 -17.67 -2.30 47.57
C GLU A 24 -17.43 -1.42 46.35
N CYS A 25 -16.54 -1.84 45.44
CA CYS A 25 -16.27 -1.14 44.20
C CYS A 25 -17.54 -0.97 43.35
N TYR A 26 -18.36 -2.02 43.25
CA TYR A 26 -19.64 -1.96 42.53
C TYR A 26 -20.61 -0.96 43.18
N LYS A 27 -20.73 -0.95 44.52
CA LYS A 27 -21.60 0.00 45.22
C LYS A 27 -21.15 1.46 45.01
N LEU A 28 -19.85 1.72 45.09
CA LEU A 28 -19.29 3.07 44.88
C LEU A 28 -19.44 3.54 43.44
N LEU A 29 -19.27 2.63 42.46
CA LEU A 29 -19.55 2.95 41.07
C LEU A 29 -21.04 3.19 40.82
N GLN A 30 -21.93 2.43 41.45
CA GLN A 30 -23.38 2.61 41.35
C GLN A 30 -23.85 3.92 41.99
N GLU A 31 -23.22 4.34 43.09
CA GLU A 31 -23.49 5.63 43.74
C GLU A 31 -23.04 6.82 42.87
N ALA A 32 -21.87 6.72 42.24
CA ALA A 32 -21.32 7.79 41.40
C ALA A 32 -21.96 7.89 40.01
N TYR A 33 -22.29 6.76 39.38
CA TYR A 33 -22.74 6.69 37.97
C TYR A 33 -24.19 6.24 37.79
N GLY A 34 -24.89 5.84 38.85
CA GLY A 34 -26.29 5.43 38.80
C GLY A 34 -26.56 4.32 37.78
N ASP A 35 -27.57 4.53 36.94
CA ASP A 35 -28.00 3.59 35.90
C ASP A 35 -26.98 3.42 34.76
N ASN A 36 -26.02 4.35 34.62
CA ASN A 36 -24.93 4.27 33.65
C ASN A 36 -23.73 3.47 34.17
N SER A 37 -23.80 2.93 35.38
CA SER A 37 -22.70 2.16 35.98
C SER A 37 -22.44 0.84 35.23
N LEU A 38 -21.16 0.42 35.21
CA LEU A 38 -20.78 -0.90 34.70
C LEU A 38 -21.54 -2.00 35.44
N SER A 39 -22.08 -2.94 34.67
CA SER A 39 -22.76 -4.11 35.25
C SER A 39 -21.88 -4.82 36.28
N ARG A 40 -22.50 -5.41 37.31
CA ARG A 40 -21.81 -6.14 38.39
C ARG A 40 -20.79 -7.15 37.85
N ALA A 41 -21.14 -7.90 36.81
CA ALA A 41 -20.25 -8.88 36.19
C ALA A 41 -18.96 -8.23 35.63
N ARG A 42 -19.08 -7.08 34.95
CA ARG A 42 -17.93 -6.35 34.40
C ARG A 42 -17.05 -5.77 35.51
N VAL A 43 -17.65 -5.24 36.58
CA VAL A 43 -16.88 -4.72 37.72
C VAL A 43 -16.04 -5.83 38.36
N PHE A 44 -16.62 -7.01 38.57
CA PHE A 44 -15.90 -8.16 39.12
C PHE A 44 -14.79 -8.66 38.19
N GLU A 45 -15.06 -8.74 36.88
CA GLU A 45 -14.07 -9.11 35.86
C GLU A 45 -12.87 -8.14 35.87
N TRP A 46 -13.12 -6.84 35.88
CA TRP A 46 -12.07 -5.82 35.88
C TRP A 46 -11.32 -5.75 37.21
N CYS A 47 -12.01 -5.86 38.35
CA CYS A 47 -11.34 -5.98 39.65
C CYS A 47 -10.36 -7.16 39.68
N LYS A 48 -10.80 -8.32 39.20
CA LYS A 48 -9.94 -9.52 39.12
C LYS A 48 -8.71 -9.25 38.24
N ARG A 49 -8.90 -8.70 37.03
CA ARG A 49 -7.80 -8.36 36.12
C ARG A 49 -6.81 -7.37 36.74
N PHE A 50 -7.29 -6.36 37.47
CA PHE A 50 -6.42 -5.39 38.16
C PHE A 50 -5.70 -6.00 39.36
N SER A 51 -6.33 -6.90 40.11
CA SER A 51 -5.68 -7.66 41.19
C SER A 51 -4.61 -8.63 40.66
N GLU A 52 -4.78 -9.14 39.44
CA GLU A 52 -3.80 -9.98 38.73
C GLU A 52 -2.66 -9.17 38.07
N GLY A 53 -2.61 -7.84 38.28
CA GLY A 53 -1.49 -7.00 37.86
C GLY A 53 -1.62 -6.32 36.49
N ARG A 54 -2.79 -6.38 35.83
CA ARG A 54 -3.02 -5.64 34.58
C ARG A 54 -3.00 -4.13 34.83
N GLU A 55 -2.26 -3.37 34.03
CA GLU A 55 -2.26 -1.90 34.12
C GLU A 55 -3.08 -1.18 33.04
N SER A 56 -3.42 -1.85 31.94
CA SER A 56 -4.22 -1.26 30.86
C SER A 56 -5.70 -1.23 31.19
N ASN A 57 -6.35 -0.10 30.90
CA ASN A 57 -7.79 0.13 31.08
C ASN A 57 -8.58 -0.04 29.76
N GLU A 58 -7.85 -0.24 28.67
CA GLU A 58 -8.41 -0.47 27.34
C GLU A 58 -8.93 -1.89 27.20
N ASP A 59 -9.94 -2.07 26.35
CA ASP A 59 -10.36 -3.40 25.91
C ASP A 59 -9.17 -4.17 25.30
N ASP A 60 -9.11 -5.47 25.54
CA ASP A 60 -8.18 -6.32 24.79
C ASP A 60 -8.51 -6.25 23.30
N GLN A 61 -7.47 -6.41 22.48
CA GLN A 61 -7.67 -6.52 21.04
C GLN A 61 -8.63 -7.69 20.79
N ARG A 62 -9.84 -7.36 20.32
CA ARG A 62 -10.84 -8.38 20.04
C ARG A 62 -10.29 -9.27 18.92
N PRO A 63 -10.30 -10.60 19.07
CA PRO A 63 -10.03 -11.47 17.94
C PRO A 63 -11.13 -11.19 16.91
N GLY A 64 -10.76 -10.45 15.86
CA GLY A 64 -11.66 -10.21 14.74
C GLY A 64 -11.98 -11.52 14.03
N ARG A 65 -12.89 -11.46 13.06
CA ARG A 65 -13.04 -12.57 12.10
C ARG A 65 -11.67 -12.81 11.46
N PRO A 66 -11.16 -14.05 11.41
CA PRO A 66 -9.94 -14.34 10.67
C PRO A 66 -10.15 -13.90 9.22
N VAL A 67 -9.44 -12.85 8.79
CA VAL A 67 -9.31 -12.50 7.37
C VAL A 67 -8.18 -13.34 6.78
N THR A 68 -8.05 -14.60 7.19
CA THR A 68 -7.08 -15.51 6.60
C THR A 68 -7.70 -16.12 5.35
N VAL A 69 -7.84 -15.29 4.32
CA VAL A 69 -7.95 -15.80 2.94
C VAL A 69 -6.56 -16.17 2.39
N SER A 70 -5.49 -15.77 3.10
CA SER A 70 -4.09 -16.07 2.81
C SER A 70 -3.54 -17.05 3.85
N THR A 71 -3.35 -18.32 3.49
CA THR A 71 -2.47 -19.21 4.27
C THR A 71 -1.01 -18.90 3.93
N PRO A 72 -0.05 -19.10 4.86
CA PRO A 72 1.38 -18.88 4.56
C PRO A 72 1.85 -19.64 3.30
N GLU A 73 1.25 -20.79 3.03
CA GLU A 73 1.46 -21.60 1.83
C GLU A 73 0.98 -20.89 0.55
N THR A 74 -0.21 -20.29 0.56
CA THR A 74 -0.76 -19.55 -0.60
C THR A 74 0.11 -18.34 -0.92
N VAL A 75 0.56 -17.63 0.11
CA VAL A 75 1.45 -16.45 -0.02
C VAL A 75 2.77 -16.86 -0.66
N THR A 76 3.36 -17.96 -0.18
CA THR A 76 4.61 -18.50 -0.71
C THR A 76 4.45 -18.90 -2.17
N LYS A 77 3.36 -19.59 -2.52
CA LYS A 77 3.06 -20.01 -3.90
C LYS A 77 2.87 -18.81 -4.84
N ILE A 78 2.13 -17.78 -4.41
CA ILE A 78 1.95 -16.54 -5.18
C ILE A 78 3.29 -15.84 -5.40
N ASN A 79 4.12 -15.72 -4.36
CA ASN A 79 5.45 -15.10 -4.46
C ASN A 79 6.35 -15.85 -5.46
N GLN A 80 6.37 -17.18 -5.44
CA GLN A 80 7.13 -17.98 -6.41
C GLN A 80 6.65 -17.74 -7.84
N ILE A 81 5.34 -17.78 -8.09
CA ILE A 81 4.75 -17.55 -9.42
C ILE A 81 5.13 -16.17 -9.96
N VAL A 82 5.03 -15.13 -9.13
CA VAL A 82 5.35 -13.75 -9.56
C VAL A 82 6.85 -13.54 -9.75
N ARG A 83 7.70 -14.18 -8.95
CA ARG A 83 9.16 -14.10 -9.14
C ARG A 83 9.62 -14.83 -10.40
N ALA A 84 8.98 -15.93 -10.78
CA ALA A 84 9.24 -16.63 -12.03
C ALA A 84 8.84 -15.77 -13.25
N ASP A 85 7.67 -15.11 -13.20
CA ASP A 85 7.21 -14.23 -14.27
C ASP A 85 6.42 -13.05 -13.71
N ARG A 86 7.10 -11.89 -13.64
CA ARG A 86 6.53 -10.64 -13.11
C ARG A 86 5.45 -10.02 -14.00
N ARG A 87 5.21 -10.54 -15.21
CA ARG A 87 4.21 -10.00 -16.13
C ARG A 87 2.82 -10.60 -15.92
N LYS A 88 2.70 -11.73 -15.20
CA LYS A 88 1.42 -12.41 -14.98
C LYS A 88 0.34 -11.48 -14.43
N SER A 89 -0.89 -11.69 -14.90
CA SER A 89 -2.05 -10.95 -14.40
C SER A 89 -2.55 -11.56 -13.10
N ILE A 90 -3.27 -10.77 -12.29
CA ILE A 90 -3.94 -11.25 -11.07
C ILE A 90 -4.85 -12.44 -11.41
N ARG A 91 -5.54 -12.40 -12.56
CA ARG A 91 -6.38 -13.50 -13.04
C ARG A 91 -5.58 -14.79 -13.27
N MET A 92 -4.45 -14.73 -13.96
CA MET A 92 -3.61 -15.91 -14.21
C MET A 92 -3.05 -16.50 -12.91
N ILE A 93 -2.69 -15.65 -11.95
CA ILE A 93 -2.19 -16.09 -10.64
C ILE A 93 -3.31 -16.73 -9.83
N SER A 94 -4.51 -16.13 -9.84
CA SER A 94 -5.72 -16.66 -9.21
C SER A 94 -6.09 -18.04 -9.74
N GLU A 95 -6.07 -18.23 -11.06
CA GLU A 95 -6.31 -19.52 -11.71
C GLU A 95 -5.23 -20.56 -11.33
N ALA A 96 -3.95 -20.17 -11.27
CA ALA A 96 -2.85 -21.08 -10.91
C ALA A 96 -2.83 -21.51 -9.43
N VAL A 97 -3.36 -20.68 -8.54
CA VAL A 97 -3.37 -20.90 -7.09
C VAL A 97 -4.74 -21.40 -6.60
N ASN A 98 -5.76 -21.38 -7.47
CA ASN A 98 -7.16 -21.66 -7.15
C ASN A 98 -7.66 -20.79 -5.97
N ALA A 99 -7.35 -19.50 -6.04
CA ALA A 99 -7.73 -18.50 -5.04
C ALA A 99 -8.52 -17.37 -5.71
N ASP A 100 -9.36 -16.68 -4.94
CA ASP A 100 -10.08 -15.53 -5.47
C ASP A 100 -9.14 -14.39 -5.91
N LYS A 101 -9.56 -13.63 -6.93
CA LYS A 101 -8.76 -12.53 -7.50
C LYS A 101 -8.47 -11.43 -6.47
N GLU A 102 -9.43 -11.15 -5.59
CA GLU A 102 -9.28 -10.14 -4.54
C GLU A 102 -8.27 -10.60 -3.49
N THR A 103 -8.26 -11.89 -3.14
CA THR A 103 -7.24 -12.48 -2.27
C THR A 103 -5.85 -12.33 -2.87
N VAL A 104 -5.67 -12.69 -4.14
CA VAL A 104 -4.38 -12.52 -4.83
C VAL A 104 -3.97 -11.05 -4.87
N ARG A 105 -4.91 -10.14 -5.14
CA ARG A 105 -4.67 -8.69 -5.12
C ARG A 105 -4.17 -8.22 -3.75
N LYS A 106 -4.84 -8.63 -2.66
CA LYS A 106 -4.46 -8.30 -1.27
C LYS A 106 -3.08 -8.86 -0.93
N ILE A 107 -2.83 -10.13 -1.18
CA ILE A 107 -1.51 -10.76 -0.93
C ILE A 107 -0.40 -10.00 -1.67
N LEU A 108 -0.61 -9.67 -2.94
CA LEU A 108 0.41 -8.95 -3.72
C LEU A 108 0.72 -7.56 -3.16
N HIS A 109 -0.29 -6.81 -2.70
CA HIS A 109 -0.10 -5.42 -2.27
C HIS A 109 0.18 -5.25 -0.77
N GLU A 110 -0.52 -6.00 0.07
CA GLU A 110 -0.53 -5.84 1.52
C GLU A 110 0.52 -6.74 2.19
N GLU A 111 0.74 -7.96 1.68
CA GLU A 111 1.68 -8.91 2.29
C GLU A 111 3.04 -8.96 1.58
N LEU A 112 3.05 -8.97 0.25
CA LEU A 112 4.28 -8.98 -0.56
C LEU A 112 4.78 -7.58 -0.93
N HIS A 113 3.99 -6.54 -0.62
CA HIS A 113 4.30 -5.13 -0.90
C HIS A 113 4.71 -4.83 -2.35
N MET A 114 4.15 -5.58 -3.30
CA MET A 114 4.43 -5.43 -4.73
C MET A 114 3.48 -4.41 -5.37
N LYS A 115 3.98 -3.71 -6.38
CA LYS A 115 3.19 -2.83 -7.25
C LYS A 115 3.45 -3.17 -8.71
N LYS A 116 2.38 -3.28 -9.51
CA LYS A 116 2.50 -3.49 -10.95
C LYS A 116 2.66 -2.14 -11.64
N VAL A 117 3.81 -1.93 -12.27
CA VAL A 117 4.16 -0.67 -12.94
C VAL A 117 4.42 -0.91 -14.43
N CYS A 118 4.19 0.11 -15.25
CA CYS A 118 4.55 0.06 -16.67
C CYS A 118 6.07 0.19 -16.83
N ALA A 119 6.65 -0.54 -17.77
CA ALA A 119 8.05 -0.37 -18.14
C ALA A 119 8.27 1.02 -18.76
N LYS A 120 9.41 1.64 -18.47
CA LYS A 120 9.83 2.87 -19.14
C LYS A 120 10.33 2.53 -20.54
N LEU A 121 9.92 3.31 -21.54
CA LEU A 121 10.49 3.21 -22.88
C LEU A 121 11.93 3.73 -22.83
N VAL A 122 12.87 2.94 -23.33
CA VAL A 122 14.28 3.34 -23.45
C VAL A 122 14.63 3.43 -24.93
N PRO A 123 15.46 4.40 -25.35
CA PRO A 123 15.82 4.55 -26.76
C PRO A 123 16.49 3.31 -27.36
N LYS A 124 17.32 2.60 -26.58
CA LYS A 124 18.05 1.42 -27.02
C LYS A 124 18.48 0.54 -25.84
N ASN A 125 18.51 -0.77 -26.04
CA ASN A 125 19.18 -1.71 -25.13
C ASN A 125 20.68 -1.74 -25.46
N LEU A 126 21.49 -1.13 -24.59
CA LEU A 126 22.93 -1.01 -24.79
C LEU A 126 23.68 -2.30 -24.43
N THR A 127 24.72 -2.62 -25.20
CA THR A 127 25.69 -3.67 -24.84
C THR A 127 26.54 -3.25 -23.65
N PRO A 128 27.21 -4.20 -22.95
CA PRO A 128 28.14 -3.86 -21.87
C PRO A 128 29.20 -2.85 -22.30
N ASP A 129 29.82 -3.05 -23.47
CA ASP A 129 30.87 -2.15 -23.99
C ASP A 129 30.32 -0.75 -24.29
N GLN A 130 29.10 -0.64 -24.83
CA GLN A 130 28.44 0.65 -25.07
C GLN A 130 28.14 1.39 -23.75
N LYS A 131 27.82 0.66 -22.67
CA LYS A 131 27.62 1.26 -21.34
C LYS A 131 28.94 1.78 -20.77
N LEU A 132 30.00 0.99 -20.88
CA LEU A 132 31.33 1.38 -20.42
C LEU A 132 31.84 2.62 -21.16
N LEU A 133 31.77 2.63 -22.48
CA LEU A 133 32.18 3.77 -23.30
C LEU A 133 31.38 5.03 -22.92
N ARG A 134 30.06 4.92 -22.76
CA ARG A 134 29.23 6.06 -22.33
C ARG A 134 29.64 6.58 -20.95
N GLN A 135 29.91 5.68 -20.00
CA GLN A 135 30.36 6.07 -18.67
C GLN A 135 31.71 6.81 -18.74
N GLN A 136 32.68 6.28 -19.48
CA GLN A 136 34.00 6.89 -19.66
C GLN A 136 33.91 8.28 -20.28
N VAL A 137 33.10 8.43 -21.35
CA VAL A 137 32.87 9.74 -21.99
C VAL A 137 32.24 10.72 -21.01
N CYS A 138 31.23 10.29 -20.23
CA CYS A 138 30.62 11.15 -19.22
C CYS A 138 31.61 11.56 -18.12
N SER A 139 32.43 10.64 -17.61
CA SER A 139 33.47 10.93 -16.61
C SER A 139 34.49 11.93 -17.14
N TYR A 140 34.99 11.71 -18.36
CA TYR A 140 35.92 12.64 -19.02
C TYR A 140 35.32 14.05 -19.15
N PHE A 141 34.06 14.16 -19.57
CA PHE A 141 33.40 15.48 -19.66
C PHE A 141 33.18 16.13 -18.30
N LEU A 142 32.91 15.35 -17.25
CA LEU A 142 32.77 15.89 -15.89
C LEU A 142 34.08 16.48 -15.38
N GLU A 143 35.20 15.76 -15.52
CA GLU A 143 36.53 16.25 -15.16
C GLU A 143 36.85 17.56 -15.90
N ARG A 144 36.53 17.60 -17.20
CA ARG A 144 36.79 18.80 -18.03
C ARG A 144 35.95 20.01 -17.66
N LEU A 145 34.75 19.79 -17.11
CA LEU A 145 33.90 20.86 -16.59
C LEU A 145 34.40 21.39 -15.23
N GLU A 146 35.11 20.57 -14.46
CA GLU A 146 35.76 21.01 -13.22
C GLU A 146 37.01 21.85 -13.52
N GLU A 147 37.78 21.47 -14.55
CA GLU A 147 38.97 22.19 -14.99
C GLU A 147 38.63 23.53 -15.67
N ASP A 148 37.58 23.58 -16.49
CA ASP A 148 37.10 24.78 -17.17
C ASP A 148 35.60 25.01 -16.90
N PRO A 149 35.26 25.79 -15.85
CA PRO A 149 33.87 26.12 -15.54
C PRO A 149 33.12 26.87 -16.65
N GLU A 150 33.85 27.51 -17.57
CA GLU A 150 33.28 28.30 -18.66
C GLU A 150 33.04 27.46 -19.93
N LEU A 151 33.50 26.21 -19.95
CA LEU A 151 33.40 25.28 -21.08
C LEU A 151 31.97 25.18 -21.65
N MET A 152 30.96 25.17 -20.78
CA MET A 152 29.55 25.10 -21.21
C MET A 152 29.11 26.28 -22.07
N LYS A 153 29.72 27.46 -21.91
CA LYS A 153 29.40 28.65 -22.73
C LYS A 153 29.97 28.55 -24.15
N ASN A 154 30.94 27.66 -24.36
CA ASN A 154 31.62 27.46 -25.63
C ASN A 154 31.05 26.29 -26.45
N ILE A 155 30.07 25.55 -25.91
CA ILE A 155 29.47 24.39 -26.59
C ILE A 155 28.28 24.86 -27.45
N ILE A 156 28.37 24.56 -28.75
CA ILE A 156 27.23 24.67 -29.68
C ILE A 156 26.81 23.25 -30.06
N THR A 157 25.53 22.93 -29.87
CA THR A 157 24.96 21.62 -30.22
C THR A 157 23.85 21.76 -31.26
N CYS A 158 23.65 20.75 -32.07
CA CYS A 158 22.58 20.67 -33.05
C CYS A 158 22.03 19.23 -33.08
N ASP A 159 20.73 19.09 -33.29
CA ASP A 159 20.05 17.81 -33.53
C ASP A 159 18.90 18.04 -34.52
N GLU A 160 18.50 17.00 -35.22
CA GLU A 160 17.41 17.04 -36.19
C GLU A 160 16.19 16.32 -35.63
N THR A 161 15.02 16.99 -35.68
CA THR A 161 13.76 16.39 -35.25
C THR A 161 12.75 16.40 -36.40
N TRP A 162 12.01 15.30 -36.53
CA TRP A 162 10.94 15.21 -37.53
C TRP A 162 9.72 15.98 -37.05
N ILE A 163 9.32 17.00 -37.81
CA ILE A 163 8.05 17.72 -37.60
C ILE A 163 7.05 17.20 -38.64
N PHE A 164 6.00 16.54 -38.16
CA PHE A 164 4.92 16.08 -39.03
C PHE A 164 4.03 17.28 -39.41
N GLN A 165 3.70 17.40 -40.71
CA GLN A 165 2.84 18.47 -41.25
C GLN A 165 1.40 18.45 -40.69
N TYR A 166 0.99 17.32 -40.09
CA TYR A 166 -0.33 17.15 -39.46
C TYR A 166 -0.19 16.43 -38.12
N ASP A 167 -0.88 16.91 -37.09
CA ASP A 167 -0.88 16.31 -35.76
C ASP A 167 -1.79 15.07 -35.76
N VAL A 168 -1.19 13.88 -35.77
CA VAL A 168 -1.94 12.62 -35.73
C VAL A 168 -2.60 12.54 -34.36
N GLU A 169 -3.91 12.84 -34.27
CA GLU A 169 -4.67 12.81 -33.00
C GLU A 169 -4.19 11.67 -32.10
N THR A 170 -3.77 11.97 -30.87
CA THR A 170 -3.34 10.92 -29.94
C THR A 170 -4.44 9.87 -29.77
N LYS A 171 -4.08 8.68 -29.29
CA LYS A 171 -5.06 7.62 -28.98
C LYS A 171 -6.21 8.13 -28.08
N ARG A 172 -5.91 9.10 -27.20
CA ARG A 172 -6.90 9.71 -26.30
C ARG A 172 -7.77 10.75 -27.00
N GLN A 173 -7.20 11.56 -27.89
CA GLN A 173 -7.96 12.56 -28.68
C GLN A 173 -8.90 11.90 -29.69
N SER A 174 -8.48 10.79 -30.29
CA SER A 174 -9.30 10.03 -31.26
C SER A 174 -10.39 9.15 -30.63
N MET A 175 -10.59 9.23 -29.31
CA MET A 175 -11.68 8.50 -28.65
C MET A 175 -13.01 9.18 -28.99
N HIS A 176 -13.97 8.38 -29.43
CA HIS A 176 -15.33 8.85 -29.69
C HIS A 176 -16.33 7.89 -29.04
N TRP A 177 -17.47 8.44 -28.62
CA TRP A 177 -18.60 7.64 -28.19
C TRP A 177 -19.21 6.92 -29.39
N LYS A 178 -19.66 5.68 -29.19
CA LYS A 178 -20.30 4.88 -30.24
C LYS A 178 -21.40 4.01 -29.64
N THR A 179 -22.46 3.76 -30.39
CA THR A 179 -23.47 2.74 -30.04
C THR A 179 -22.99 1.33 -30.46
N PRO A 180 -23.65 0.26 -30.02
CA PRO A 180 -23.35 -1.10 -30.47
C PRO A 180 -23.44 -1.26 -32.00
N GLU A 181 -24.42 -0.60 -32.63
CA GLU A 181 -24.68 -0.62 -34.08
C GLU A 181 -23.72 0.30 -34.85
N SER A 182 -23.07 1.24 -34.16
CA SER A 182 -22.17 2.20 -34.79
C SER A 182 -20.91 1.51 -35.34
N PRO A 183 -20.57 1.74 -36.63
CA PRO A 183 -19.35 1.21 -37.21
C PRO A 183 -18.12 1.78 -36.50
N ARG A 184 -17.04 0.99 -36.46
CA ARG A 184 -15.78 1.45 -35.87
C ARG A 184 -15.08 2.39 -36.86
N ILE A 185 -14.79 3.62 -36.43
CA ILE A 185 -13.98 4.55 -37.21
C ILE A 185 -12.61 3.92 -37.47
N LYS A 186 -12.22 3.85 -38.74
CA LYS A 186 -10.90 3.41 -39.16
C LYS A 186 -9.99 4.62 -39.26
N LYS A 187 -8.97 4.67 -38.42
CA LYS A 187 -7.89 5.63 -38.58
C LYS A 187 -6.92 5.10 -39.63
N ALA A 188 -6.99 5.62 -40.84
CA ALA A 188 -5.97 5.35 -41.84
C ALA A 188 -4.67 6.04 -41.40
N ARG A 189 -3.59 5.27 -41.32
CA ARG A 189 -2.25 5.88 -41.30
C ARG A 189 -1.99 6.25 -42.75
N MET A 190 -1.89 7.55 -43.08
CA MET A 190 -1.53 7.92 -44.45
C MET A 190 -0.21 7.22 -44.79
N SER A 191 -0.24 6.40 -45.84
CA SER A 191 0.99 5.90 -46.45
C SER A 191 1.70 7.09 -47.10
N LYS A 192 3.03 7.07 -47.04
CA LYS A 192 3.86 7.99 -47.83
C LYS A 192 3.49 7.93 -49.30
#